data_AF-A0A6J4RJH8-F1
#
_entry.id   AF-A0A6J4RJH8-F1
#
_cell.length_a   1.000
_cell.length_b   1.000
_cell.length_c   1.000
_cell.angle_alpha   90.00
_cell.angle_beta   90.00
_cell.angle_gamma   90.00
#
_symmetry.space_group_name_H-M   'P 1'
#
loop_
_entity.id
_entity.type
_entity.pdbx_description
1 polymer ?
#
loop_
_entity_poly.entity_id
_entity_poly.type
_entity_poly.pdbx_seq_one_letter_code
_entity_poly.pdbx_strand_id
1 'polypeptide(L)'
;MDEIPPEVAVVLRPVLPDLAAETIRAIGREVPDYSRPLEGRLGVTLRYGTERALGRFVDSIEAPAAVSERDRRIYFELGRLEMREGRTLNALLAAYRVGAQIAWRRFVEAGVRADLEPATLYRLGEAIFAYIDEISGESIAGYAAEQAAAAGERERRRARLVFLLAADPPAAAEDVRAAAVRAATTDTSRSKGTKPSRMQGAPQSAPQACDRSVSGPTSTWPLPS
;
A
#
# COMPACT_ATOMS: atom_id res chain seq x y z
N MET A 1 1.88 -6.92 -29.47
CA MET A 1 2.80 -6.97 -28.32
C MET A 1 2.93 -8.44 -28.01
N ASP A 2 4.14 -8.98 -28.10
CA ASP A 2 4.34 -10.42 -27.91
C ASP A 2 3.96 -10.81 -26.48
N GLU A 3 3.25 -11.93 -26.38
CA GLU A 3 2.70 -12.45 -25.12
C GLU A 3 3.83 -12.98 -24.22
N ILE A 4 3.66 -12.89 -22.91
CA ILE A 4 4.61 -13.52 -21.98
C ILE A 4 4.43 -15.04 -22.12
N PRO A 5 5.52 -15.80 -22.37
CA PRO A 5 5.40 -17.23 -22.50
C PRO A 5 4.87 -17.89 -21.20
N PRO A 6 3.93 -18.86 -21.29
CA PRO A 6 3.30 -19.44 -20.11
C PRO A 6 4.29 -20.17 -19.19
N GLU A 7 5.43 -20.65 -19.71
CA GLU A 7 6.50 -21.25 -18.91
C GLU A 7 7.10 -20.29 -17.86
N VAL A 8 6.95 -18.97 -18.04
CA VAL A 8 7.35 -17.98 -17.03
C VAL A 8 6.58 -18.23 -15.73
N ALA A 9 5.30 -18.58 -15.79
CA ALA A 9 4.52 -18.85 -14.60
C ALA A 9 5.07 -20.05 -13.80
N VAL A 10 5.57 -21.07 -14.48
CA VAL A 10 6.24 -22.23 -13.85
C VAL A 10 7.49 -21.79 -13.08
N VAL A 11 8.25 -20.83 -13.63
CA VAL A 11 9.44 -20.26 -12.97
C VAL A 11 9.08 -19.40 -11.76
N LEU A 12 7.97 -18.65 -11.82
CA LEU A 12 7.60 -17.71 -10.75
C LEU A 12 6.85 -18.35 -9.58
N ARG A 13 6.04 -19.40 -9.83
CA ARG A 13 5.22 -20.05 -8.79
C ARG A 13 5.99 -20.47 -7.53
N PRO A 14 7.18 -21.10 -7.63
CA PRO A 14 7.93 -21.52 -6.46
C PRO A 14 8.37 -20.36 -5.54
N VAL A 15 8.52 -19.14 -6.06
CA VAL A 15 9.01 -18.00 -5.27
C VAL A 15 7.89 -17.22 -4.56
N LEU A 16 6.62 -17.47 -4.89
CA LEU A 16 5.49 -16.68 -4.38
C LEU A 16 5.31 -16.72 -2.85
N PRO A 17 5.44 -17.86 -2.15
CA PRO A 17 5.28 -17.89 -0.70
C PRO A 17 6.28 -17.00 0.03
N ASP A 18 7.57 -17.09 -0.35
CA ASP A 18 8.64 -16.27 0.23
C ASP A 18 8.50 -14.80 -0.15
N LEU A 19 8.11 -14.52 -1.40
CA LEU A 19 7.85 -13.18 -1.90
C LEU A 19 6.70 -12.50 -1.12
N ALA A 20 5.61 -13.21 -0.83
CA ALA A 20 4.50 -12.66 -0.06
C ALA A 20 4.95 -12.27 1.35
N ALA A 21 5.67 -13.16 2.04
CA ALA A 21 6.19 -12.89 3.37
C ALA A 21 7.16 -11.70 3.38
N GLU A 22 8.02 -11.57 2.37
CA GLU A 22 8.92 -10.43 2.23
C GLU A 22 8.19 -9.13 1.95
N THR A 23 7.22 -9.15 1.04
CA THR A 23 6.40 -7.99 0.67
C THR A 23 5.73 -7.39 1.89
N ILE A 24 5.10 -8.23 2.70
CA ILE A 24 4.40 -7.81 3.92
C ILE A 24 5.36 -7.19 4.94
N ARG A 25 6.53 -7.82 5.16
CA ARG A 25 7.56 -7.28 6.05
C ARG A 25 8.09 -5.93 5.56
N ALA A 26 8.22 -5.73 4.25
CA ALA A 26 8.67 -4.45 3.70
C ALA A 26 7.60 -3.37 3.82
N ILE A 27 6.35 -3.67 3.46
CA ILE A 27 5.22 -2.74 3.61
C ILE A 27 5.09 -2.28 5.08
N GLY A 28 5.17 -3.19 6.04
CA GLY A 28 5.10 -2.83 7.47
C GLY A 28 6.27 -1.98 7.96
N ARG A 29 7.43 -2.05 7.30
CA ARG A 29 8.61 -1.21 7.61
C ARG A 29 8.54 0.17 6.93
N GLU A 30 8.03 0.22 5.70
CA GLU A 30 8.10 1.39 4.84
C GLU A 30 6.84 2.25 4.87
N VAL A 31 5.70 1.69 5.28
CA VAL A 31 4.41 2.38 5.28
C VAL A 31 3.83 2.43 6.71
N PRO A 32 3.86 3.59 7.39
CA PRO A 32 3.45 3.72 8.79
C PRO A 32 2.03 3.22 9.11
N ASP A 33 1.07 3.41 8.21
CA ASP A 33 -0.32 2.95 8.38
C ASP A 33 -0.42 1.40 8.45
N TYR A 34 0.60 0.68 7.97
CA TYR A 34 0.71 -0.79 8.04
C TYR A 34 1.75 -1.28 9.06
N SER A 35 2.30 -0.39 9.90
CA SER A 35 3.33 -0.73 10.90
C SER A 35 2.79 -1.47 12.14
N ARG A 36 1.48 -1.38 12.40
CA ARG A 36 0.79 -2.03 13.54
C ARG A 36 0.18 -3.37 13.12
N PRO A 37 0.08 -4.33 14.06
CA PRO A 37 0.82 -5.58 13.95
C PRO A 37 0.38 -6.43 12.76
N LEU A 38 1.38 -6.90 12.03
CA LEU A 38 1.34 -8.11 11.21
C LEU A 38 1.21 -9.40 12.07
N GLU A 39 0.76 -9.26 13.32
CA GLU A 39 0.65 -10.29 14.34
C GLU A 39 -0.85 -10.56 14.60
N GLY A 40 -1.20 -11.83 14.82
CA GLY A 40 -2.58 -12.25 15.00
C GLY A 40 -3.37 -12.37 13.68
N ARG A 41 -4.70 -12.39 13.78
CA ARG A 41 -5.61 -12.69 12.64
C ARG A 41 -5.43 -11.72 11.46
N LEU A 42 -5.16 -10.45 11.72
CA LEU A 42 -4.98 -9.44 10.67
C LEU A 42 -3.76 -9.73 9.79
N GLY A 43 -2.62 -10.10 10.41
CA GLY A 43 -1.42 -10.48 9.67
C GLY A 43 -1.58 -11.76 8.84
N VAL A 44 -2.37 -12.72 9.33
CA VAL A 44 -2.73 -13.93 8.56
C VAL A 44 -3.58 -13.56 7.34
N THR A 45 -4.59 -12.70 7.52
CA THR A 45 -5.43 -12.22 6.42
C THR A 45 -4.64 -11.44 5.37
N LEU A 46 -3.73 -10.56 5.79
CA LEU A 46 -2.86 -9.82 4.87
C LEU A 46 -1.95 -10.76 4.10
N ARG A 47 -1.36 -11.76 4.77
CA ARG A 47 -0.52 -12.78 4.11
C ARG A 47 -1.27 -13.56 3.05
N TYR A 48 -2.41 -14.11 3.44
CA TYR A 48 -3.27 -14.82 2.51
C TYR A 48 -3.74 -13.92 1.35
N GLY A 49 -4.04 -12.65 1.63
CA GLY A 49 -4.40 -11.66 0.62
C GLY A 49 -3.28 -11.40 -0.38
N THR A 50 -2.05 -11.18 0.10
CA THR A 50 -0.87 -10.95 -0.73
C THR A 50 -0.50 -12.19 -1.54
N GLU A 51 -0.48 -13.38 -0.94
CA GLU A 51 -0.23 -14.64 -1.65
C GLU A 51 -1.24 -14.85 -2.78
N ARG A 52 -2.53 -14.60 -2.52
CA ARG A 52 -3.57 -14.68 -3.55
C ARG A 52 -3.43 -13.64 -4.64
N ALA A 53 -3.02 -12.41 -4.31
CA ALA A 53 -2.81 -11.38 -5.32
C ALA A 53 -1.64 -11.73 -6.25
N LEU A 54 -0.52 -12.19 -5.68
CA LEU A 54 0.64 -12.66 -6.43
C LEU A 54 0.32 -13.90 -7.27
N GLY A 55 -0.43 -14.86 -6.72
CA GLY A 55 -0.92 -16.02 -7.45
C GLY A 55 -1.77 -15.63 -8.64
N ARG A 56 -2.76 -14.73 -8.46
CA ARG A 56 -3.60 -14.21 -9.56
C ARG A 56 -2.79 -13.53 -10.66
N PHE A 57 -1.77 -12.75 -10.30
CA PHE A 57 -0.88 -12.16 -11.28
C PHE A 57 -0.19 -13.26 -12.11
N VAL A 58 0.37 -14.28 -11.47
CA VAL A 58 1.02 -15.38 -12.19
C VAL A 58 0.03 -16.19 -13.02
N ASP A 59 -1.19 -16.42 -12.54
CA ASP A 59 -2.23 -17.10 -13.32
C ASP A 59 -2.64 -16.27 -14.56
N SER A 60 -2.60 -14.94 -14.47
CA SER A 60 -2.86 -14.05 -15.62
C SER A 60 -1.78 -14.10 -16.71
N ILE A 61 -0.58 -14.62 -16.38
CA ILE A 61 0.47 -14.88 -17.37
C ILE A 61 0.14 -16.13 -18.19
N GLU A 62 -0.44 -17.17 -17.58
CA GLU A 62 -0.78 -18.42 -18.28
C GLU A 62 -2.02 -18.31 -19.15
N ALA A 63 -2.96 -17.47 -18.70
CA ALA A 63 -4.20 -17.22 -19.40
C ALA A 63 -4.48 -15.71 -19.35
N PRO A 64 -3.89 -14.92 -20.26
CA PRO A 64 -4.15 -13.48 -20.34
C PRO A 64 -5.57 -13.24 -20.85
N ALA A 65 -6.52 -13.36 -19.94
CA ALA A 65 -7.84 -12.76 -20.05
C ALA A 65 -7.82 -11.41 -19.35
N ALA A 66 -8.67 -10.48 -19.78
CA ALA A 66 -8.95 -9.28 -19.00
C ALA A 66 -9.28 -9.69 -17.55
N VAL A 67 -8.74 -8.96 -16.57
CA VAL A 67 -9.05 -9.19 -15.15
C VAL A 67 -10.56 -9.29 -15.00
N SER A 68 -11.02 -10.42 -14.48
CA SER A 68 -12.45 -10.69 -14.44
C SER A 68 -13.16 -9.61 -13.61
N GLU A 69 -14.42 -9.32 -13.93
CA GLU A 69 -15.24 -8.39 -13.14
C GLU A 69 -15.24 -8.78 -11.64
N ARG A 70 -15.15 -10.08 -11.36
CA ARG A 70 -15.01 -10.60 -10.00
C ARG A 70 -13.71 -10.15 -9.34
N ASP A 71 -12.59 -10.19 -10.06
CA ASP A 71 -11.29 -9.78 -9.53
C ASP A 71 -11.20 -8.26 -9.34
N ARG A 72 -11.75 -7.48 -10.28
CA ARG A 72 -11.88 -6.02 -10.12
C ARG A 72 -12.66 -5.66 -8.87
N ARG A 73 -13.79 -6.32 -8.64
CA ARG A 73 -14.61 -6.15 -7.44
C ARG A 73 -13.86 -6.46 -6.14
N ILE A 74 -12.90 -7.39 -6.13
CA ILE A 74 -12.07 -7.64 -4.93
C ILE A 74 -11.27 -6.39 -4.56
N TYR A 75 -10.65 -5.75 -5.54
CA TYR A 75 -9.83 -4.56 -5.31
C TYR A 75 -10.69 -3.32 -5.01
N PHE A 76 -11.86 -3.21 -5.63
CA PHE A 76 -12.86 -2.21 -5.26
C PHE A 76 -13.28 -2.33 -3.79
N GLU A 77 -13.65 -3.53 -3.33
CA GLU A 77 -14.04 -3.74 -1.92
C GLU A 77 -12.87 -3.56 -0.95
N LEU A 78 -11.63 -3.86 -1.38
CA LEU A 78 -10.44 -3.52 -0.60
C LEU A 78 -10.31 -2.01 -0.40
N GLY A 79 -10.47 -1.21 -1.45
CA GLY A 79 -10.46 0.25 -1.35
C GLY A 79 -11.49 0.79 -0.35
N ARG A 80 -12.70 0.22 -0.36
CA ARG A 80 -13.74 0.56 0.62
C ARG A 80 -13.35 0.19 2.05
N LEU A 81 -12.80 -1.02 2.23
CA LEU A 81 -12.34 -1.50 3.52
C LEU A 81 -11.25 -0.58 4.10
N GLU A 82 -10.27 -0.18 3.30
CA GLU A 82 -9.19 0.70 3.73
C GLU A 82 -9.72 2.06 4.22
N MET A 83 -10.70 2.64 3.53
CA MET A 83 -11.37 3.86 3.96
C MET A 83 -12.08 3.67 5.31
N ARG A 84 -12.82 2.56 5.49
CA ARG A 84 -13.52 2.24 6.76
C ARG A 84 -12.57 2.04 7.93
N GLU A 85 -11.42 1.45 7.66
CA GLU A 85 -10.36 1.21 8.63
C GLU A 85 -9.57 2.50 8.95
N GLY A 86 -9.90 3.62 8.30
CA GLY A 86 -9.26 4.91 8.51
C GLY A 86 -7.86 5.01 7.94
N ARG A 87 -7.44 4.05 7.11
CA ARG A 87 -6.15 4.10 6.41
C ARG A 87 -6.23 5.08 5.24
N THR A 88 -5.13 5.77 4.98
CA THR A 88 -5.11 6.79 3.93
C THR A 88 -5.00 6.13 2.55
N LEU A 89 -5.65 6.73 1.53
CA LEU A 89 -5.47 6.28 0.15
C LEU A 89 -3.99 6.30 -0.27
N ASN A 90 -3.23 7.29 0.20
CA ASN A 90 -1.80 7.36 -0.08
C ASN A 90 -1.02 6.18 0.52
N ALA A 91 -1.36 5.73 1.74
CA ALA A 91 -0.74 4.54 2.31
C ALA A 91 -1.04 3.28 1.49
N LEU A 92 -2.29 3.09 1.04
CA LEU A 92 -2.66 1.97 0.17
C LEU A 92 -1.83 1.95 -1.12
N LEU A 93 -1.73 3.10 -1.80
CA LEU A 93 -0.95 3.22 -3.04
C LEU A 93 0.56 3.08 -2.79
N ALA A 94 1.06 3.52 -1.62
CA ALA A 94 2.45 3.27 -1.22
C ALA A 94 2.71 1.77 -1.01
N ALA A 95 1.79 1.04 -0.38
CA ALA A 95 1.90 -0.40 -0.19
C ALA A 95 1.96 -1.16 -1.52
N TYR A 96 1.14 -0.78 -2.51
CA TYR A 96 1.23 -1.36 -3.86
C TYR A 96 2.57 -1.08 -4.54
N ARG A 97 3.09 0.14 -4.44
CA ARG A 97 4.42 0.49 -5.00
C ARG A 97 5.54 -0.36 -4.38
N VAL A 98 5.54 -0.51 -3.05
CA VAL A 98 6.53 -1.35 -2.34
C VAL A 98 6.40 -2.82 -2.78
N GLY A 99 5.18 -3.35 -2.82
CA GLY A 99 4.93 -4.72 -3.27
C GLY A 99 5.40 -4.97 -4.72
N ALA A 100 5.13 -4.04 -5.63
CA ALA A 100 5.56 -4.12 -7.02
C ALA A 100 7.09 -4.15 -7.17
N GLN A 101 7.79 -3.29 -6.43
CA GLN A 101 9.26 -3.23 -6.45
C GLN A 101 9.90 -4.55 -5.97
N ILE A 102 9.34 -5.16 -4.94
CA ILE A 102 9.84 -6.42 -4.39
C ILE A 102 9.52 -7.58 -5.33
N ALA A 103 8.30 -7.63 -5.87
CA ALA A 103 7.91 -8.63 -6.87
C ALA A 103 8.84 -8.55 -8.09
N TRP A 104 9.07 -7.36 -8.62
CA TRP A 104 10.00 -7.14 -9.73
C TRP A 104 11.40 -7.70 -9.43
N ARG A 105 12.01 -7.31 -8.31
CA ARG A 105 13.34 -7.81 -7.91
C ARG A 105 13.37 -9.34 -7.85
N ARG A 106 12.40 -9.95 -7.15
CA ARG A 106 12.36 -11.41 -6.96
C ARG A 106 12.09 -12.18 -8.24
N PHE A 107 11.25 -11.65 -9.12
CA PHE A 107 10.95 -12.28 -10.39
C PHE A 107 12.12 -12.18 -11.37
N VAL A 108 12.86 -11.06 -11.39
CA VAL A 108 14.11 -10.97 -12.14
C VAL A 108 15.14 -11.98 -11.63
N GLU A 109 15.33 -12.09 -10.31
CA GLU A 109 16.22 -13.09 -9.71
C GLU A 109 15.81 -14.53 -10.09
N ALA A 110 14.51 -14.82 -10.10
CA ALA A 110 13.98 -16.13 -10.50
C ALA A 110 14.22 -16.41 -11.99
N GLY A 111 13.91 -15.43 -12.84
CA GLY A 111 14.03 -15.55 -14.29
C GLY A 111 15.48 -15.67 -14.75
N VAL A 112 16.41 -14.91 -14.18
CA VAL A 112 17.85 -15.03 -14.48
C VAL A 112 18.37 -16.42 -14.10
N ARG A 113 17.95 -16.97 -12.95
CA ARG A 113 18.36 -18.33 -12.53
C ARG A 113 17.82 -19.42 -13.45
N ALA A 114 16.67 -19.16 -14.09
CA ALA A 114 16.04 -20.05 -15.06
C ALA A 114 16.46 -19.77 -16.51
N ASP A 115 17.45 -18.90 -16.73
CA ASP A 115 17.94 -18.50 -18.05
C ASP A 115 16.85 -17.93 -18.98
N LEU A 116 15.88 -17.21 -18.41
CA LEU A 116 14.88 -16.49 -19.20
C LEU A 116 15.52 -15.36 -19.99
N GLU A 117 15.14 -15.23 -21.25
CA GLU A 117 15.66 -14.16 -22.11
C GLU A 117 15.34 -12.77 -21.54
N PRO A 118 16.24 -11.78 -21.69
CA PRO A 118 16.01 -10.41 -21.23
C PRO A 118 14.71 -9.78 -21.76
N ALA A 119 14.34 -10.06 -23.01
CA ALA A 119 13.09 -9.58 -23.60
C ALA A 119 11.85 -10.10 -22.83
N THR A 120 11.89 -11.32 -22.33
CA THR A 120 10.84 -11.89 -21.48
C THR A 120 10.78 -11.21 -20.12
N LEU A 121 11.92 -10.85 -19.53
CA LEU A 121 11.96 -10.07 -18.29
C LEU A 121 11.40 -8.66 -18.47
N TYR A 122 11.65 -8.00 -19.61
CA TYR A 122 11.07 -6.68 -19.91
C TYR A 122 9.55 -6.74 -20.02
N ARG A 123 9.02 -7.72 -20.76
CA ARG A 123 7.57 -7.97 -20.84
C ARG A 123 6.97 -8.26 -19.47
N LEU A 124 7.67 -9.04 -18.63
CA LEU A 124 7.24 -9.30 -17.27
C LEU A 124 7.15 -8.01 -16.44
N GLY A 125 8.12 -7.10 -16.59
CA GLY A 125 8.09 -5.78 -15.94
C GLY A 125 6.88 -4.95 -16.39
N GLU A 126 6.62 -4.88 -17.69
CA GLU A 126 5.43 -4.21 -18.25
C GLU A 126 4.12 -4.80 -17.69
N ALA A 127 4.02 -6.12 -17.60
CA ALA A 127 2.86 -6.80 -17.03
C ALA A 127 2.67 -6.50 -15.53
N ILE A 128 3.75 -6.43 -14.74
CA ILE A 128 3.66 -6.04 -13.32
C ILE A 128 3.11 -4.62 -13.21
N PHE A 129 3.60 -3.66 -13.99
CA PHE A 129 3.12 -2.29 -13.94
C PHE A 129 1.66 -2.18 -14.36
N ALA A 130 1.27 -2.82 -15.47
CA ALA A 130 -0.12 -2.86 -15.92
C ALA A 130 -1.05 -3.46 -14.86
N TYR A 131 -0.64 -4.55 -14.23
CA TYR A 131 -1.41 -5.18 -13.15
C TYR A 131 -1.57 -4.26 -11.94
N ILE A 132 -0.49 -3.62 -11.50
CA ILE A 132 -0.51 -2.71 -10.35
C ILE A 132 -1.37 -1.48 -10.63
N ASP A 133 -1.32 -0.94 -11.84
CA ASP A 133 -2.16 0.19 -12.25
C ASP A 133 -3.64 -0.17 -12.25
N GLU A 134 -4.00 -1.36 -12.76
CA GLU A 134 -5.38 -1.84 -12.77
C GLU A 134 -5.93 -2.01 -11.35
N ILE A 135 -5.23 -2.76 -10.48
CA ILE A 135 -5.72 -2.99 -9.11
C ILE A 135 -5.74 -1.69 -8.29
N SER A 136 -4.83 -0.76 -8.58
CA SER A 136 -4.81 0.57 -7.98
C SER A 136 -6.03 1.37 -8.39
N GLY A 137 -6.39 1.37 -9.69
CA GLY A 137 -7.59 2.05 -10.20
C GLY A 137 -8.86 1.58 -9.51
N GLU A 138 -9.07 0.28 -9.41
CA GLU A 138 -10.23 -0.32 -8.73
C GLU A 138 -10.27 0.05 -7.24
N SER A 139 -9.11 -0.02 -6.57
CA SER A 139 -8.99 0.34 -5.15
C SER A 139 -9.27 1.83 -4.91
N ILE A 140 -8.82 2.72 -5.80
CA ILE A 140 -9.10 4.16 -5.75
C ILE A 140 -10.61 4.39 -5.92
N ALA A 141 -11.25 3.73 -6.88
CA ALA A 141 -12.68 3.84 -7.11
C ALA A 141 -13.49 3.39 -5.88
N GLY A 142 -13.11 2.27 -5.28
CA GLY A 142 -13.72 1.77 -4.05
C GLY A 142 -13.56 2.73 -2.86
N TYR A 143 -12.34 3.24 -2.66
CA TYR A 143 -12.05 4.20 -1.61
C TYR A 143 -12.88 5.48 -1.77
N ALA A 144 -12.95 6.02 -2.99
CA ALA A 144 -13.74 7.21 -3.31
C ALA A 144 -15.25 6.98 -3.10
N ALA A 145 -15.77 5.81 -3.49
CA ALA A 145 -17.16 5.44 -3.29
C ALA A 145 -17.53 5.38 -1.80
N GLU A 146 -16.68 4.77 -0.96
CA GLU A 146 -16.91 4.71 0.48
C GLU A 146 -16.79 6.09 1.14
N GLN A 147 -15.81 6.90 0.71
CA GLN A 147 -15.65 8.27 1.19
C GLN A 147 -16.90 9.12 0.87
N ALA A 148 -17.44 9.01 -0.35
CA ALA A 148 -18.65 9.70 -0.77
C ALA A 148 -19.88 9.23 0.02
N ALA A 149 -20.01 7.91 0.25
CA ALA A 149 -21.08 7.35 1.07
C ALA A 149 -21.04 7.89 2.51
N ALA A 150 -19.85 7.89 3.14
CA ALA A 150 -19.66 8.42 4.49
C ALA A 150 -19.96 9.92 4.58
N ALA A 151 -19.57 10.70 3.58
CA ALA A 151 -19.88 12.12 3.49
C ALA A 151 -21.39 12.38 3.34
N GLY A 152 -22.07 11.61 2.47
CA GLY A 152 -23.51 11.70 2.26
C GLY A 152 -24.32 11.30 3.49
N GLU A 153 -23.89 10.27 4.22
CA GLU A 153 -24.51 9.91 5.50
C GLU A 153 -24.36 11.02 6.55
N ARG A 154 -23.17 11.63 6.62
CA ARG A 154 -22.94 12.78 7.52
C ARG A 154 -23.87 13.94 7.19
N GLU A 155 -24.05 14.23 5.91
CA GLU A 155 -24.96 15.30 5.48
C GLU A 155 -26.41 14.97 5.81
N ARG A 156 -26.88 13.74 5.55
CA ARG A 156 -28.23 13.32 5.93
C ARG A 156 -28.49 13.41 7.43
N ARG A 157 -27.51 13.03 8.27
CA ARG A 157 -27.62 13.16 9.74
C ARG A 157 -27.75 14.62 10.18
N ARG A 158 -27.00 15.53 9.55
CA ARG A 158 -27.07 16.98 9.81
C ARG A 158 -28.39 17.58 9.35
N ALA A 159 -28.82 17.29 8.12
CA ALA A 159 -30.10 17.75 7.58
C ALA A 159 -31.29 17.28 8.44
N ARG A 160 -31.26 16.03 8.92
CA ARG A 160 -32.28 15.51 9.85
C ARG A 160 -32.31 16.29 11.16
N LEU A 161 -31.16 16.63 11.72
CA LEU A 161 -31.09 17.45 12.93
C LEU A 161 -31.68 18.85 12.70
N VAL A 162 -31.29 19.51 11.60
CA VAL A 162 -31.81 20.84 11.23
C VAL A 162 -33.34 20.79 11.05
N PHE A 163 -33.85 19.78 10.35
CA PHE A 163 -35.28 19.58 10.18
C PHE A 163 -36.03 19.46 11.51
N LEU A 164 -35.52 18.67 12.47
CA LEU A 164 -36.15 18.51 13.78
C LEU A 164 -36.08 19.79 14.63
N LEU A 165 -34.99 20.57 14.52
CA LEU A 165 -34.84 21.85 15.23
C LEU A 165 -35.76 22.95 14.68
N ALA A 166 -36.08 22.89 13.39
CA ALA A 166 -36.93 23.85 12.69
C ALA A 166 -38.41 23.43 12.61
N ALA A 167 -38.79 22.30 13.23
CA ALA A 167 -40.15 21.78 13.16
C ALA A 167 -41.15 22.67 13.92
N ASP A 168 -42.32 22.89 13.31
CA ASP A 168 -43.48 23.54 13.93
C ASP A 168 -44.73 22.66 13.68
N PRO A 169 -45.37 22.10 14.73
CA PRO A 169 -45.04 22.24 16.15
C PRO A 169 -43.69 21.61 16.52
N PRO A 170 -43.06 22.01 17.65
CA PRO A 170 -41.74 21.53 18.05
C PRO A 170 -41.65 20.01 18.14
N ALA A 171 -40.59 19.45 17.54
CA ALA A 171 -40.29 18.02 17.66
C ALA A 171 -39.97 17.61 19.11
N ALA A 172 -40.18 16.33 19.44
CA ALA A 172 -39.87 15.81 20.77
C ALA A 172 -38.39 16.01 21.11
N ALA A 173 -38.11 16.52 22.30
CA ALA A 173 -36.74 16.83 22.73
C ALA A 173 -35.81 15.59 22.72
N GLU A 174 -36.37 14.40 22.92
CA GLU A 174 -35.63 13.14 22.82
C GLU A 174 -35.16 12.84 21.38
N ASP A 175 -36.01 13.07 20.38
CA ASP A 175 -35.66 12.87 18.97
C ASP A 175 -34.58 13.84 18.51
N VAL A 176 -34.67 15.10 18.96
CA VAL A 176 -33.64 16.13 18.70
C VAL A 176 -32.32 15.72 19.33
N ARG A 177 -32.32 15.29 20.60
CA ARG A 177 -31.10 14.82 21.29
C ARG A 177 -30.48 13.61 20.58
N ALA A 178 -31.30 12.63 20.21
CA ALA A 178 -30.83 11.44 19.50
C ALA A 178 -30.23 11.79 18.13
N ALA A 179 -30.85 12.73 17.39
CA ALA A 179 -30.31 13.22 16.12
C ALA A 179 -29.01 14.02 16.30
N ALA A 180 -28.90 14.82 17.36
CA ALA A 180 -27.70 15.57 17.69
C ALA A 180 -26.51 14.65 17.99
N VAL A 181 -26.72 13.60 18.79
CA VAL A 181 -25.68 12.58 19.05
C VAL A 181 -25.21 11.93 17.76
N ARG A 182 -26.12 11.52 16.88
CA ARG A 182 -25.77 10.92 15.57
C ARG A 182 -25.05 11.89 14.63
N ALA A 183 -25.37 13.17 14.67
CA ALA A 183 -24.69 14.18 13.85
C ALA A 183 -23.31 14.56 14.40
N ALA A 184 -23.10 14.42 15.72
CA ALA A 184 -21.87 14.78 16.41
C ALA A 184 -20.78 13.69 16.37
N THR A 185 -21.13 12.41 16.14
CA THR A 185 -20.13 11.35 15.94
C THR A 185 -19.34 11.64 14.66
N THR A 186 -18.20 12.30 14.83
CA THR A 186 -17.18 12.45 13.80
C THR A 186 -16.24 11.26 13.90
N ASP A 187 -15.88 10.75 12.73
CA ASP A 187 -14.92 9.68 12.51
C ASP A 187 -13.64 9.91 13.35
N THR A 188 -13.50 9.12 14.42
CA THR A 188 -12.43 9.25 15.43
C THR A 188 -11.08 8.74 14.91
N SER A 189 -10.98 8.36 13.63
CA SER A 189 -9.75 7.87 12.99
C SER A 189 -8.69 8.96 12.75
N ARG A 190 -9.06 10.25 12.71
CA ARG A 190 -8.12 11.35 12.36
C ARG A 190 -7.07 11.70 13.44
N SER A 191 -7.14 11.19 14.68
CA SER A 191 -6.24 11.65 15.77
C SER A 191 -5.27 10.63 16.38
N LYS A 192 -5.14 9.40 15.84
CA LYS A 192 -4.14 8.46 16.35
C LYS A 192 -2.91 8.39 15.45
N GLY A 193 -2.06 9.42 15.46
CA GLY A 193 -0.68 9.23 15.00
C GLY A 193 0.11 10.44 14.50
N THR A 194 0.30 11.49 15.30
CA THR A 194 1.53 12.28 15.20
C THR A 194 1.92 12.76 16.58
N LYS A 195 2.78 11.99 17.28
CA LYS A 195 3.56 12.56 18.38
C LYS A 195 4.66 13.41 17.73
N PRO A 196 4.81 14.70 18.08
CA PRO A 196 5.96 15.47 17.65
C PRO A 196 7.19 14.91 18.38
N SER A 197 8.16 14.40 17.60
CA SER A 197 9.47 14.04 18.13
C SER A 197 10.18 15.31 18.56
N ARG A 198 10.29 15.51 19.87
CA ARG A 198 11.06 16.60 20.47
C ARG A 198 12.54 16.21 20.38
N MET A 199 13.21 16.59 19.30
CA MET A 199 14.68 16.60 19.25
C MET A 199 15.17 17.61 20.30
N GLN A 200 15.74 17.12 21.39
CA GLN A 200 16.65 17.90 22.23
C GLN A 200 18.07 17.60 21.74
N GLY A 201 18.74 18.62 21.18
CA GLY A 201 20.21 18.68 21.11
C GLY A 201 20.78 18.87 22.51
N ALA A 202 22.08 18.83 22.78
CA ALA A 202 23.34 18.77 22.03
C ALA A 202 24.40 18.17 23.01
N PRO A 203 25.74 18.14 22.74
CA PRO A 203 26.59 19.34 22.62
C PRO A 203 27.50 19.29 21.38
N GLN A 204 27.64 20.39 20.63
CA GLN A 204 28.67 21.44 20.77
C GLN A 204 30.12 20.92 20.76
N SER A 205 30.81 21.33 19.71
CA SER A 205 32.20 21.11 19.35
C SER A 205 33.17 22.00 20.13
N ALA A 206 34.43 21.59 20.19
CA ALA A 206 35.59 22.49 20.24
C ALA A 206 36.69 21.96 19.32
N PRO A 207 37.44 22.82 18.61
CA PRO A 207 38.55 22.42 17.75
C PRO A 207 39.89 22.51 18.50
N GLN A 208 40.82 21.60 18.22
CA GLN A 208 42.24 21.84 18.45
C GLN A 208 43.02 21.53 17.17
N ALA A 209 43.85 22.50 16.80
CA ALA A 209 44.68 22.51 15.61
C ALA A 209 46.12 22.07 15.94
N CYS A 210 46.78 21.58 14.89
CA CYS A 210 48.23 21.38 14.68
C CYS A 210 48.94 20.30 15.51
N ASP A 211 49.42 19.27 14.81
CA ASP A 211 50.84 19.29 14.46
C ASP A 211 51.11 18.68 13.08
N ARG A 212 52.07 19.26 12.36
CA ARG A 212 52.54 18.86 11.03
C ARG A 212 53.62 17.80 11.20
N SER A 213 53.52 16.72 10.43
CA SER A 213 54.73 16.05 9.93
C SER A 213 54.49 15.44 8.56
N VAL A 214 55.25 15.98 7.62
CA VAL A 214 55.47 15.58 6.23
C VAL A 214 56.01 14.16 6.13
N SER A 215 55.57 13.37 5.13
CA SER A 215 56.39 12.59 4.17
C SER A 215 55.52 11.65 3.33
N GLY A 216 55.64 11.71 1.99
CA GLY A 216 54.96 10.83 1.02
C GLY A 216 55.53 9.40 0.96
N PRO A 217 55.37 8.62 -0.15
CA PRO A 217 54.84 8.98 -1.46
C PRO A 217 53.77 8.01 -2.05
N THR A 218 53.15 8.51 -3.13
CA THR A 218 52.50 7.85 -4.27
C THR A 218 52.48 6.31 -4.36
N SER A 219 51.29 5.73 -4.56
CA SER A 219 51.15 4.54 -5.41
C SER A 219 49.89 4.60 -6.27
N THR A 220 50.17 4.72 -7.56
CA THR A 220 49.33 4.52 -8.74
C THR A 220 48.64 3.15 -8.76
N TRP A 221 47.34 3.14 -9.05
CA TRP A 221 46.60 1.94 -9.46
C TRP A 221 46.73 1.74 -10.98
N PRO A 222 47.02 0.53 -11.49
CA PRO A 222 46.85 0.20 -12.89
C PRO A 222 45.54 -0.58 -13.14
N LEU A 223 44.84 -0.23 -14.22
CA LEU A 223 43.91 -1.08 -14.96
C LEU A 223 44.57 -1.41 -16.33
N PRO A 224 44.00 -2.27 -17.18
CA PRO A 224 43.96 -3.74 -17.10
C PRO A 224 44.67 -4.37 -18.32
N SER A 225 44.67 -5.70 -18.43
CA SER A 225 44.77 -6.43 -19.70
C SER A 225 43.85 -7.64 -19.64
#